data_AF-U6RI27-F1
#
_entry.id   AF-U6RI27-F1
#
_cell.length_a   1.000
_cell.length_b   1.000
_cell.length_c   1.000
_cell.angle_alpha   90.00
_cell.angle_beta   90.00
_cell.angle_gamma   90.00
#
_symmetry.space_group_name_H-M   'P 1'
#
loop_
_entity.id
_entity.type
_entity.pdbx_description
1 polymer ?
#
loop_
_entity_poly.entity_id
_entity_poly.type
_entity_poly.pdbx_seq_one_letter_code
_entity_poly.pdbx_strand_id
1 'polypeptide(L)' 'MNRILKNWDITRMVRLLLGIAVAIYSISSKDYIFLMLGGVLLFQAIMNMSCCGAGGCYTDKQQKENIYGNQIRKYKPDRK' A
#
# COMPACT_ATOMS: atom_id res chain seq x y z
N MET A 1 23.13 -0.85 -9.04
CA MET A 1 22.51 -1.56 -7.89
C MET A 1 21.84 -0.54 -6.97
N ASN A 2 20.82 -0.93 -6.20
CA ASN A 2 20.08 -0.10 -5.20
C ASN A 2 18.72 0.48 -5.63
N ARG A 3 18.06 -0.04 -6.68
CA ARG A 3 16.63 0.29 -6.91
C ARG A 3 15.69 -0.49 -5.98
N ILE A 4 16.13 -1.65 -5.51
CA ILE A 4 15.32 -2.58 -4.68
C ILE A 4 15.07 -2.01 -3.28
N LEU A 5 16.00 -1.20 -2.75
CA LEU A 5 15.88 -0.53 -1.46
C LEU A 5 15.34 0.91 -1.54
N LYS A 6 15.30 1.52 -2.75
CA LYS A 6 14.91 2.93 -2.93
C LYS A 6 13.40 3.16 -2.86
N ASN A 7 12.59 2.11 -3.04
CA ASN A 7 11.13 2.15 -3.03
C ASN A 7 10.54 1.17 -2.02
N TRP A 8 11.29 0.83 -0.97
CA TRP A 8 10.73 0.05 0.14
C TRP A 8 9.80 0.97 0.92
N ASP A 9 8.51 0.91 0.58
CA ASP A 9 7.46 1.70 1.22
C ASP A 9 7.54 1.50 2.74
N ILE A 10 7.69 2.61 3.47
CA ILE A 10 7.75 2.63 4.94
C ILE A 10 6.56 1.86 5.55
N THR A 11 5.41 1.88 4.86
CA THR A 11 4.21 1.13 5.20
C THR A 11 4.46 -0.39 5.24
N ARG A 12 5.30 -0.95 4.35
CA ARG A 12 5.66 -2.37 4.35
C ARG A 12 6.49 -2.75 5.57
N MET A 13 7.44 -1.90 5.99
CA MET A 13 8.23 -2.10 7.22
C MET A 13 7.34 -2.08 8.46
N VAL A 14 6.49 -1.06 8.60
CA VAL A 14 5.57 -0.94 9.74
C VAL A 14 4.63 -2.15 9.84
N ARG A 15 4.10 -2.61 8.69
CA ARG A 15 3.20 -3.77 8.64
C ARG A 15 3.89 -5.07 9.02
N LEU A 16 5.16 -5.24 8.62
CA LEU A 16 5.97 -6.40 8.98
C LEU A 16 6.26 -6.41 10.48
N LEU A 17 6.64 -5.27 11.06
CA LEU A 17 6.86 -5.13 12.51
C LEU A 17 5.59 -5.42 13.32
N LEU A 18 4.45 -4.87 12.89
CA LEU A 18 3.15 -5.14 13.52
C LEU A 18 2.76 -6.64 13.43
N GLY A 19 2.96 -7.26 12.27
CA GLY A 19 2.69 -8.69 12.09
C GLY A 19 3.54 -9.56 13.03
N ILE A 20 4.82 -9.23 13.21
CA ILE A 20 5.71 -9.94 14.14
C ILE A 20 5.24 -9.74 15.59
N ALA A 21 4.89 -8.51 15.98
CA ALA A 21 4.41 -8.23 17.33
C ALA A 21 3.13 -9.02 17.67
N VAL A 22 2.18 -9.08 16.73
CA VAL A 22 0.94 -9.86 16.88
C VAL A 22 1.23 -11.36 16.95
N ALA A 23 2.15 -11.87 16.14
CA ALA A 23 2.55 -13.27 16.19
C ALA A 23 3.17 -13.65 17.55
N ILE A 24 4.06 -12.83 18.10
CA ILE A 24 4.64 -13.05 19.44
C ILE A 24 3.55 -13.02 20.51
N TYR A 25 2.65 -12.04 20.45
CA TYR A 25 1.55 -11.93 21.41
C TYR A 25 0.58 -13.12 21.37
N SER A 26 0.29 -13.63 20.17
CA SER A 26 -0.55 -14.81 19.99
C SER A 26 0.06 -16.07 20.62
N ILE A 27 1.38 -16.25 20.50
CA ILE A 27 2.07 -17.38 21.14
C ILE A 27 1.96 -17.27 22.67
N SER A 28 2.11 -16.07 23.22
CA SER A 28 1.95 -15.83 24.67
C SER A 28 0.54 -16.12 25.17
N SER A 29 -0.47 -15.79 24.39
CA SER A 29 -1.89 -15.96 24.77
C SER A 29 -2.43 -17.36 24.49
N LYS A 30 -1.67 -18.22 23.78
CA LYS A 30 -2.08 -19.56 23.31
C LYS A 30 -3.36 -19.58 22.45
N ASP A 31 -3.77 -18.43 21.94
CA ASP A 31 -4.95 -18.31 21.09
C ASP A 31 -4.59 -18.56 19.62
N TYR A 32 -4.97 -19.73 19.12
CA TYR A 32 -4.71 -20.16 17.75
C TYR A 32 -5.38 -19.28 16.68
N ILE A 33 -6.49 -18.62 17.01
CA ILE A 33 -7.19 -17.69 16.11
C ILE A 33 -6.31 -16.46 15.82
N PHE A 34 -5.66 -15.91 16.86
CA PHE A 34 -4.74 -14.80 16.69
C PHE A 34 -3.48 -15.22 15.94
N LEU A 35 -3.08 -16.49 16.03
CA LEU A 35 -1.92 -17.03 15.31
C LEU A 35 -2.22 -17.08 13.81
N MET A 36 -3.41 -17.56 13.45
CA MET A 36 -3.88 -17.58 12.06
C MET A 36 -3.95 -16.16 11.48
N LEU A 37 -4.57 -15.22 12.21
CA LEU A 37 -4.67 -13.82 11.77
C LEU A 37 -3.30 -13.14 11.66
N GLY A 38 -2.41 -13.34 12.63
CA GLY A 38 -1.04 -12.85 12.60
C GLY A 38 -0.25 -13.42 11.42
N GLY A 39 -0.42 -14.71 11.13
CA GLY A 39 0.17 -15.38 9.97
C GLY A 39 -0.30 -14.80 8.64
N VAL A 40 -1.60 -14.53 8.49
CA VAL A 40 -2.15 -13.89 7.28
C VAL A 40 -1.61 -12.46 7.12
N LEU A 41 -1.49 -11.69 8.20
CA LEU A 41 -0.92 -10.34 8.17
C LEU A 41 0.57 -10.34 7.80
N LEU A 42 1.34 -11.26 8.34
CA LEU A 42 2.75 -11.46 7.99
C LEU A 42 2.90 -11.88 6.52
N PHE A 43 2.08 -12.82 6.07
CA PHE A 43 2.08 -13.26 4.67
C PHE A 43 1.77 -12.11 3.71
N GLN A 44 0.77 -11.26 4.02
CA GLN A 44 0.49 -10.06 3.24
C GLN A 44 1.66 -9.07 3.22
N ALA A 45 2.36 -8.88 4.34
CA ALA A 45 3.53 -7.99 4.43
C ALA A 45 4.72 -8.51 3.60
N ILE A 46 4.95 -9.82 3.60
CA ILE A 46 6.01 -10.47 2.82
C ILE A 46 5.68 -10.41 1.33
N MET A 47 4.47 -10.81 0.94
CA MET A 47 4.03 -10.88 -0.45
C MET A 47 3.81 -9.48 -1.09
N ASN A 48 3.85 -8.41 -0.28
CA ASN A 48 3.47 -7.05 -0.70
C ASN A 48 2.08 -7.01 -1.38
N MET A 49 1.24 -7.98 -1.03
CA MET A 49 -0.04 -8.26 -1.66
C MET A 49 -1.11 -8.00 -0.62
N SER A 50 -1.61 -6.78 -0.60
CA SER A 50 -2.76 -6.42 0.24
C SER A 50 -4.04 -6.87 -0.44
N CYS A 51 -4.95 -7.51 0.30
CA CYS A 51 -6.27 -7.90 -0.19
C CYS A 51 -7.10 -6.71 -0.74
N CYS A 52 -6.89 -5.51 -0.20
CA CYS A 52 -7.58 -4.27 -0.60
C CYS A 52 -6.63 -3.20 -1.19
N GLY A 53 -5.69 -3.59 -2.05
CA GLY A 53 -5.00 -2.68 -2.97
C GLY A 53 -4.20 -1.53 -2.36
N ALA A 54 -2.98 -1.80 -1.88
CA ALA A 54 -1.91 -0.83 -1.66
C ALA A 54 -1.35 -0.27 -2.99
N GLY A 55 -1.82 -0.77 -4.13
CA GLY A 55 -1.69 -0.19 -5.46
C GLY A 55 -2.98 0.45 -5.97
N GLY A 56 -3.85 0.96 -5.09
CA GLY A 56 -4.96 1.81 -5.50
C GLY A 56 -4.42 2.91 -6.42
N CYS A 57 -5.10 3.15 -7.55
CA CYS A 57 -4.70 4.10 -8.60
C CYS A 57 -3.86 5.26 -8.07
N TYR A 58 -2.54 5.10 -8.06
CA TYR A 58 -1.65 6.14 -7.60
C TYR A 58 -1.42 7.02 -8.83
N THR A 59 -2.07 8.17 -8.88
CA THR A 59 -1.75 9.18 -9.88
C THR A 59 -0.32 9.63 -9.58
N ASP A 60 0.60 9.22 -10.44
CA ASP A 60 1.96 9.74 -10.43
C ASP A 60 1.91 11.27 -10.45
N LYS A 61 2.50 11.92 -9.44
CA LYS A 61 2.54 13.39 -9.33
C LYS A 61 3.53 14.01 -10.31
N GLN A 62 4.21 13.23 -11.14
CA GLN A 62 4.86 13.84 -12.29
C GLN A 62 3.76 14.30 -13.22
N GLN A 63 3.49 15.60 -13.20
CA GLN A 63 2.69 16.31 -14.18
C GLN A 63 3.27 15.97 -15.55
N LYS A 64 2.76 14.90 -16.17
CA LYS A 64 3.03 14.61 -17.57
C LYS A 64 2.43 15.79 -18.31
N GLU A 65 3.29 16.49 -19.04
CA GLU A 65 2.87 17.54 -19.95
C GLU A 65 1.63 17.04 -20.72
N ASN A 66 0.54 17.80 -20.63
CA ASN A 66 -0.75 17.37 -21.13
C ASN A 66 -0.65 17.21 -22.66
N ILE A 67 -0.40 15.98 -23.13
CA ILE A 67 -0.22 15.67 -24.55
C ILE A 67 -1.46 16.11 -25.37
N TYR A 68 -2.63 16.13 -24.72
CA TYR A 68 -3.92 16.53 -25.30
C TYR A 68 -4.40 17.92 -24.84
N GLY A 69 -3.55 18.72 -24.20
CA GLY A 69 -3.93 20.04 -23.69
C GLY A 69 -4.44 21.01 -24.76
N ASN A 70 -4.04 20.81 -26.01
CA ASN A 70 -4.52 21.53 -27.19
C ASN A 70 -5.84 20.98 -27.76
N GLN A 71 -6.21 19.73 -27.44
CA GLN A 71 -7.41 19.06 -27.95
C GLN A 71 -8.60 19.13 -26.97
N ILE A 72 -8.34 19.33 -25.67
CA ILE A 72 -9.40 19.41 -24.66
C ILE A 72 -9.84 20.88 -24.52
N ARG A 73 -11.07 21.19 -24.94
CA ARG A 73 -11.68 22.51 -24.67
C ARG A 73 -11.85 22.68 -23.15
N LYS A 74 -11.29 23.77 -22.58
CA LYS A 74 -11.50 24.10 -21.17
C LYS A 74 -12.99 24.30 -20.91
N TYR A 75 -13.55 23.49 -20.01
CA TYR A 75 -14.91 23.68 -19.51
C TYR A 75 -15.02 25.03 -18.82
N LYS A 76 -15.88 25.91 -19.34
CA LYS A 76 -16.28 27.13 -18.63
C LYS A 76 -17.58 26.79 -17.91
N PRO A 77 -17.62 26.74 -16.57
CA PRO A 77 -18.89 26.62 -15.88
C PRO A 77 -19.67 27.90 -16.16
N ASP A 78 -20.80 27.78 -16.86
CA ASP A 78 -21.73 28.88 -17.02
C ASP A 78 -22.14 29.36 -15.63
N ARG A 79 -21.75 30.59 -15.32
CA ARG A 79 -22.19 31.26 -14.11
C ARG A 79 -23.67 31.60 -14.32
N LYS A 80 -24.55 30.88 -13.62
CA LYS A 80 -25.93 31.33 -13.41
C LYS A 80 -25.93 32.64 -12.64
#